data_AF-A0A1G4B9C0-F1
#
_entry.id   AF-A0A1G4B9C0-F1
#
_cell.length_a   1.000
_cell.length_b   1.000
_cell.length_c   1.000
_cell.angle_alpha   90.00
_cell.angle_beta   90.00
_cell.angle_gamma   90.00
#
_symmetry.space_group_name_H-M   'P 1'
#
loop_
_entity.id
_entity.type
_entity.pdbx_description
1 polymer ?
#
loop_
_entity_poly.entity_id
_entity_poly.type
_entity_poly.pdbx_seq_one_letter_code
_entity_poly.pdbx_strand_id
1 'polypeptide(L)'
;MYRSWGGSVINMSALPEAKLAREAEMAYQMICMATDYDCWHSFEDVDVAMVMKYMAANSENAKRLVGGVLDELSKQESGDLVLAKQWEGASQGAVKFMTKTEGRSPEAMKNVEFLFPGFWN
;
A
#
# COMPACT_ATOMS: atom_id res chain seq x y z
N MET A 1 11.05 -21.47 7.14
CA MET A 1 11.36 -20.20 7.85
C MET A 1 10.19 -19.22 7.81
N TYR A 2 9.75 -18.68 6.67
CA TYR A 2 8.64 -17.71 6.65
C TYR A 2 7.32 -18.26 7.19
N ARG A 3 7.00 -19.52 6.86
CA ARG A 3 5.81 -20.20 7.41
C ARG A 3 5.89 -20.42 8.92
N SER A 4 7.08 -20.72 9.47
CA SER A 4 7.25 -20.85 10.93
C SER A 4 7.13 -19.51 11.67
N TRP A 5 7.25 -18.39 10.96
CA TRP A 5 6.99 -17.04 11.50
C TRP A 5 5.54 -16.59 11.31
N GLY A 6 4.64 -17.46 10.81
CA GLY A 6 3.24 -17.14 10.55
C GLY A 6 3.00 -16.43 9.20
N GLY A 7 4.00 -16.34 8.33
CA GLY A 7 3.83 -15.81 6.98
C GLY A 7 2.90 -16.68 6.15
N SER A 8 1.86 -16.06 5.58
CA SER A 8 0.83 -16.75 4.80
C SER A 8 0.92 -16.49 3.28
N VAL A 9 1.42 -15.31 2.89
CA VAL A 9 1.62 -14.90 1.49
C VAL A 9 2.97 -14.20 1.39
N ILE A 10 3.63 -14.33 0.24
CA ILE A 10 4.89 -13.66 -0.07
C ILE A 10 4.75 -12.80 -1.34
N ASN A 11 5.36 -11.62 -1.35
CA ASN A 11 5.48 -10.76 -2.52
C ASN A 11 6.76 -9.91 -2.41
N MET A 12 7.03 -9.09 -3.42
CA MET A 12 8.23 -8.24 -3.50
C MET A 12 7.92 -6.74 -3.63
N SER A 13 6.65 -6.33 -3.51
CA SER A 13 6.21 -4.94 -3.72
C SER A 13 5.52 -4.30 -2.52
N ALA A 14 4.99 -5.07 -1.56
CA ALA A 14 4.25 -4.51 -0.43
C ALA A 14 5.08 -3.53 0.42
N LEU A 15 6.39 -3.80 0.54
CA LEU A 15 7.35 -2.90 1.17
C LEU A 15 8.34 -2.45 0.09
N PRO A 16 8.63 -1.14 -0.02
CA PRO A 16 8.29 -0.05 0.91
C PRO A 16 6.92 0.62 0.70
N GLU A 17 6.14 0.21 -0.30
CA GLU A 17 4.91 0.89 -0.74
C GLU A 17 3.93 1.18 0.40
N ALA A 18 3.61 0.17 1.23
CA ALA A 18 2.69 0.33 2.36
C ALA A 18 3.17 1.35 3.41
N LYS A 19 4.50 1.46 3.61
CA LYS A 19 5.07 2.44 4.54
C LYS A 19 4.98 3.85 3.98
N LEU A 20 5.27 4.02 2.69
CA LEU A 20 5.18 5.31 2.02
C LEU A 20 3.73 5.83 1.98
N ALA A 21 2.76 4.95 1.68
CA ALA A 21 1.35 5.30 1.74
C ALA A 21 0.91 5.73 3.15
N ARG A 22 1.43 5.03 4.18
CA ARG A 22 1.17 5.39 5.58
C ARG A 22 1.78 6.75 5.94
N GLU A 23 3.01 7.01 5.53
CA GLU A 23 3.70 8.29 5.75
C GLU A 23 2.99 9.45 5.05
N ALA A 24 2.44 9.21 3.85
CA ALA A 24 1.63 10.17 3.10
C ALA A 24 0.17 10.29 3.59
N GLU A 25 -0.19 9.65 4.72
CA GLU A 25 -1.55 9.67 5.30
C GLU A 25 -2.64 9.14 4.35
N MET A 26 -2.29 8.24 3.42
CA MET A 26 -3.22 7.65 2.45
C MET A 26 -3.87 6.36 2.97
N ALA A 27 -5.13 6.12 2.61
CA ALA A 27 -5.75 4.82 2.79
C ALA A 27 -5.08 3.79 1.87
N TYR A 28 -4.63 2.67 2.43
CA TYR A 28 -3.91 1.62 1.70
C TYR A 28 -4.48 0.25 2.03
N GLN A 29 -4.87 -0.51 1.01
CA GLN A 29 -5.35 -1.87 1.15
C GLN A 29 -4.81 -2.74 0.02
N MET A 30 -4.15 -3.84 0.37
CA MET A 30 -3.65 -4.80 -0.61
C MET A 30 -4.71 -5.84 -0.95
N ILE A 31 -4.74 -6.22 -2.24
CA ILE A 31 -5.48 -7.38 -2.74
C ILE A 31 -4.43 -8.42 -3.17
N CYS A 32 -4.19 -9.41 -2.33
CA CYS A 32 -3.21 -10.46 -2.59
C CYS A 32 -3.87 -11.60 -3.37
N MET A 33 -3.40 -11.86 -4.59
CA MET A 33 -3.85 -12.98 -5.41
C MET A 33 -2.73 -14.01 -5.52
N ALA A 34 -2.98 -15.23 -5.03
CA ALA A 34 -2.00 -16.30 -5.11
C ALA A 34 -1.80 -16.73 -6.57
N THR A 35 -0.54 -16.76 -7.01
CA THR A 35 -0.14 -17.26 -8.34
C THR A 35 0.38 -18.68 -8.31
N ASP A 36 0.99 -19.07 -7.19
CA ASP A 36 1.66 -20.34 -6.96
C ASP A 36 1.85 -20.55 -5.45
N TYR A 37 2.39 -21.72 -5.07
CA TYR A 37 2.63 -22.09 -3.68
C TYR A 37 4.10 -21.92 -3.26
N ASP A 38 4.88 -21.07 -3.94
CA ASP A 38 6.32 -20.89 -3.70
C ASP A 38 7.08 -22.24 -3.72
N CYS A 39 8.38 -22.24 -3.45
CA CYS A 39 9.22 -23.44 -3.56
C CYS A 39 9.05 -24.45 -2.41
N TRP A 40 8.19 -24.19 -1.42
CA TRP A 40 8.01 -25.10 -0.28
C TRP A 40 7.08 -26.27 -0.60
N HIS A 41 6.26 -26.17 -1.64
CA HIS A 41 5.31 -27.21 -2.02
C HIS A 41 5.97 -28.25 -2.94
N SER A 42 6.27 -29.42 -2.40
CA SER A 42 7.20 -30.40 -2.98
C SER A 42 6.73 -31.13 -4.26
N PHE A 43 5.51 -30.87 -4.73
CA PHE A 43 4.90 -31.61 -5.85
C PHE A 43 4.84 -30.81 -7.16
N GLU A 44 5.08 -29.49 -7.13
CA GLU A 44 5.12 -28.64 -8.32
C GLU A 44 6.21 -27.57 -8.14
N ASP A 45 7.24 -27.59 -8.98
CA ASP A 45 8.20 -26.48 -9.06
C ASP A 45 7.50 -25.27 -9.70
N VAL A 46 7.85 -24.07 -9.24
CA VAL A 46 7.29 -22.83 -9.79
C VAL A 46 7.77 -22.63 -11.23
N ASP A 47 6.86 -22.81 -12.19
CA ASP A 47 7.10 -22.55 -13.61
C ASP A 47 6.54 -21.17 -14.01
N VAL A 48 7.33 -20.40 -14.76
CA VAL A 48 6.96 -19.08 -15.28
C VAL A 48 5.69 -19.17 -16.14
N ALA A 49 5.51 -20.24 -16.91
CA ALA A 49 4.31 -20.41 -17.72
C ALA A 49 3.06 -20.61 -16.86
N MET A 50 3.18 -21.32 -15.74
CA MET A 50 2.11 -21.51 -14.76
C MET A 50 1.73 -20.16 -14.10
N VAL A 51 2.73 -19.39 -13.67
CA VAL A 51 2.53 -18.06 -13.07
C VAL A 51 1.79 -17.15 -14.05
N MET A 52 2.21 -17.09 -15.31
CA MET A 52 1.56 -16.26 -16.34
C MET A 52 0.11 -16.67 -16.59
N LYS A 53 -0.18 -17.98 -16.62
CA LYS A 53 -1.54 -18.50 -16.80
C LYS A 53 -2.46 -18.05 -15.65
N TYR A 54 -2.02 -18.24 -14.40
CA TYR A 54 -2.82 -17.82 -13.25
C TYR A 54 -2.90 -16.31 -13.12
N MET A 55 -1.85 -15.57 -13.50
CA MET A 55 -1.87 -14.12 -13.53
C MET A 55 -2.93 -13.57 -14.48
N ALA A 56 -3.13 -14.18 -15.65
CA ALA A 56 -4.19 -13.78 -16.58
C ALA A 56 -5.59 -13.99 -15.99
N ALA A 57 -5.85 -15.17 -15.40
CA ALA A 57 -7.13 -15.46 -14.74
C ALA A 57 -7.37 -14.56 -13.51
N ASN A 58 -6.33 -14.33 -12.72
CA ASN A 58 -6.35 -13.45 -11.55
C ASN A 58 -6.61 -12.00 -11.97
N SER A 59 -6.08 -11.54 -13.11
CA SER A 59 -6.33 -10.19 -13.62
C SER A 59 -7.81 -9.94 -13.91
N GLU A 60 -8.53 -10.92 -14.47
CA GLU A 60 -9.97 -10.78 -14.70
C GLU A 60 -10.75 -10.71 -13.38
N ASN A 61 -10.44 -11.58 -12.44
CA ASN A 61 -11.05 -11.57 -11.11
C ASN A 61 -10.75 -10.27 -10.35
N ALA A 62 -9.53 -9.76 -10.45
CA ALA A 62 -9.13 -8.48 -9.86
C ALA A 62 -9.98 -7.32 -10.39
N LYS A 63 -10.20 -7.26 -11.72
CA LYS A 63 -11.02 -6.20 -12.32
C LYS A 63 -12.45 -6.23 -11.80
N ARG A 64 -13.05 -7.41 -11.68
CA ARG A 64 -14.41 -7.58 -11.13
C ARG A 64 -14.48 -7.16 -9.66
N LEU A 65 -13.50 -7.59 -8.86
CA LEU A 65 -13.41 -7.22 -7.46
C LEU A 65 -13.23 -5.70 -7.29
N VAL A 66 -12.30 -5.10 -8.02
CA VAL A 66 -12.03 -3.66 -7.98
C VAL A 66 -13.28 -2.88 -8.40
N GLY A 67 -14.02 -3.32 -9.43
CA GLY A 67 -15.30 -2.71 -9.80
C GLY A 67 -16.29 -2.68 -8.64
N GLY A 68 -16.55 -3.83 -8.01
CA GLY A 68 -17.48 -3.89 -6.88
C GLY A 68 -17.01 -3.13 -5.64
N VAL A 69 -15.70 -3.12 -5.36
CA VAL A 69 -15.13 -2.33 -4.26
C VAL A 69 -15.27 -0.83 -4.54
N LEU A 70 -15.02 -0.39 -5.77
CA LEU A 70 -15.17 1.01 -6.14
C LEU A 70 -16.62 1.49 -6.04
N ASP A 71 -17.59 0.65 -6.42
CA ASP A 71 -19.02 0.97 -6.24
C ASP A 71 -19.35 1.25 -4.77
N GLU A 72 -18.83 0.45 -3.84
CA GLU A 72 -19.02 0.64 -2.40
C GLU A 72 -18.24 1.85 -1.84
N LEU A 73 -17.00 2.05 -2.29
CA LEU A 73 -16.17 3.17 -1.84
C LEU A 73 -16.63 4.53 -2.41
N SER A 74 -17.37 4.53 -3.52
CA SER A 74 -17.93 5.75 -4.11
C SER A 74 -19.10 6.34 -3.32
N LYS A 75 -19.69 5.55 -2.41
CA LYS A 75 -20.80 6.01 -1.55
C LYS A 75 -20.32 7.11 -0.61
N GLN A 76 -21.18 8.09 -0.34
CA GLN A 76 -20.83 9.22 0.52
C GLN A 76 -20.42 8.81 1.93
N GLU A 77 -21.02 7.74 2.47
CA GLU A 77 -20.68 7.18 3.79
C GLU A 77 -19.24 6.68 3.89
N SER A 78 -18.63 6.30 2.76
CA SER A 78 -17.24 5.84 2.68
C SER A 78 -16.24 6.98 2.57
N GLY A 79 -16.69 8.24 2.46
CA GLY A 79 -15.83 9.40 2.18
C GLY A 79 -14.71 9.60 3.21
N ASP A 80 -15.01 9.45 4.50
CA ASP A 80 -14.02 9.61 5.57
C ASP A 80 -12.95 8.50 5.52
N LEU A 81 -13.35 7.28 5.18
CA LEU A 81 -12.47 6.13 5.01
C LEU A 81 -11.54 6.31 3.80
N VAL A 82 -12.09 6.71 2.66
CA VAL A 82 -11.35 6.90 1.39
C VAL A 82 -10.34 8.04 1.51
N LEU A 83 -10.73 9.14 2.16
CA LEU A 83 -9.84 10.27 2.43
C LEU A 83 -8.93 10.03 3.64
N ALA A 84 -9.04 8.86 4.28
CA ALA A 84 -8.21 8.46 5.39
C ALA A 84 -8.19 9.48 6.55
N LYS A 85 -9.32 10.13 6.83
CA LYS A 85 -9.40 11.25 7.80
C LYS A 85 -8.92 10.89 9.20
N GLN A 86 -9.02 9.62 9.59
CA GLN A 86 -8.47 9.13 10.86
C GLN A 86 -6.95 9.31 11.01
N TRP A 87 -6.24 9.56 9.90
CA TRP A 87 -4.79 9.72 9.86
C TRP A 87 -4.34 11.15 9.59
N GLU A 88 -5.27 12.08 9.36
CA GLU A 88 -4.95 13.47 9.06
C GLU A 88 -4.10 14.10 10.18
N GLY A 89 -2.92 14.60 9.80
CA GLY A 89 -1.98 15.23 10.73
C GLY A 89 -1.08 14.28 11.51
N ALA A 90 -1.24 12.95 11.38
CA ALA A 90 -0.46 11.96 12.11
C ALA A 90 1.03 12.01 11.78
N SER A 91 1.37 12.16 10.49
CA SER A 91 2.74 12.29 10.00
C SER A 91 3.29 13.71 10.19
N GLN A 92 2.39 14.71 10.25
CA GLN A 92 2.81 16.10 10.40
C GLN A 92 3.48 16.39 11.75
N GLY A 93 2.96 15.80 12.83
CA GLY A 93 3.57 15.91 14.15
C GLY A 93 5.01 15.40 14.16
N ALA A 94 5.25 14.22 13.58
CA ALA A 94 6.57 13.61 13.50
C ALA A 94 7.60 14.54 12.84
N VAL A 95 7.27 15.13 11.69
CA VAL A 95 8.18 16.00 10.94
C VAL A 95 8.36 17.37 11.63
N LYS A 96 7.29 17.96 12.20
CA LYS A 96 7.39 19.26 12.88
C LYS A 96 8.23 19.20 14.16
N PHE A 97 8.12 18.11 14.94
CA PHE A 97 8.80 18.00 16.24
C PHE A 97 10.19 17.38 16.17
N MET A 98 10.45 16.42 15.28
CA MET A 98 11.76 15.74 15.24
C MET A 98 12.81 16.48 14.42
N THR A 99 12.42 17.10 13.30
CA THR A 99 13.37 17.76 12.40
C THR A 99 13.49 19.23 12.73
N LYS A 100 14.63 19.65 13.30
CA LYS A 100 14.91 21.06 13.61
C LYS A 100 14.88 21.94 12.35
N THR A 101 14.50 23.20 12.51
CA THR A 101 14.43 24.18 11.42
C THR A 101 15.75 24.33 10.66
N GLU A 102 16.87 24.31 11.38
CA GLU A 102 18.23 24.39 10.83
C GLU A 102 18.60 23.23 9.89
N GLY A 103 17.97 22.07 10.05
CA GLY A 103 18.22 20.87 9.26
C GLY A 103 17.30 20.70 8.05
N ARG A 104 16.37 21.64 7.81
CA ARG A 104 15.39 21.56 6.72
C ARG A 104 15.95 22.22 5.46
N SER A 105 16.22 21.42 4.43
CA SER A 105 16.60 21.97 3.12
C SER A 105 15.38 22.55 2.40
N PRO A 106 15.56 23.58 1.53
CA PRO A 106 14.45 24.17 0.78
C PRO A 106 13.70 23.15 -0.10
N GLU A 107 14.41 22.18 -0.66
CA GLU A 107 13.83 21.11 -1.48
C GLU A 107 12.96 20.17 -0.64
N ALA A 108 13.43 19.75 0.54
CA ALA A 108 12.65 18.90 1.43
C ALA A 108 11.37 19.61 1.88
N MET A 109 11.44 20.91 2.17
CA MET A 109 10.27 21.70 2.54
C MET A 109 9.24 21.75 1.42
N LYS A 110 9.67 21.91 0.17
CA LYS A 110 8.79 21.89 -1.01
C LYS A 110 8.12 20.52 -1.21
N ASN A 111 8.86 19.43 -1.01
CA ASN A 111 8.31 18.09 -1.16
C ASN A 111 7.27 17.77 -0.07
N VAL A 112 7.51 18.20 1.16
CA VAL A 112 6.55 18.06 2.26
C VAL A 112 5.30 18.91 2.00
N GLU A 113 5.46 20.14 1.53
CA GLU A 113 4.33 21.02 1.18
C GLU A 113 3.48 20.44 0.02
N PHE A 114 4.12 19.74 -0.92
CA PHE A 114 3.41 19.04 -2.00
C PHE A 114 2.56 17.88 -1.47
N LEU A 115 3.07 17.10 -0.51
CA LEU A 115 2.33 16.00 0.11
C LEU A 115 1.25 16.50 1.08
N PHE A 116 1.54 17.58 1.79
CA PHE A 116 0.67 18.17 2.81
C PHE A 116 0.53 19.68 2.55
N PRO A 117 -0.48 20.12 1.79
CA PRO A 117 -0.69 21.54 1.53
C PRO A 117 -0.95 22.33 2.83
N GLY A 118 -0.29 23.48 2.98
CA GLY A 118 -0.39 24.32 4.16
C GLY A 118 0.41 23.81 5.36
N PHE A 119 1.33 22.84 5.17
CA PHE A 119 2.09 22.25 6.27
C PHE A 119 2.90 23.28 7.07
N TRP A 120 3.48 24.25 6.37
CA TRP A 120 4.37 25.26 6.97
C TRP A 120 3.68 26.55 7.41
N ASN A 121 2.38 26.72 7.11
CA ASN A 121 1.60 27.91 7.45
C ASN A 121 1.06 27.88 8.89
#